data_AF-A0A7L0WWI2-F1
#
_entry.id   AF-A0A7L0WWI2-F1
#
_cell.length_a   1.000
_cell.length_b   1.000
_cell.length_c   1.000
_cell.angle_alpha   90.00
_cell.angle_beta   90.00
_cell.angle_gamma   90.00
#
_symmetry.space_group_name_H-M   'P 1'
#
loop_
_entity.id
_entity.type
_entity.pdbx_description
1 polymer ?
#
loop_
_entity_poly.entity_id
_entity_poly.type
_entity_poly.pdbx_seq_one_letter_code
_entity_poly.pdbx_strand_id
1 'polypeptide(L)' 'LFSAVSVSRAQVQQEPSAETSEGTGINITCSHPNIQSGEIIQWYRQLPGQSPAFLVLAHKGSK' A
#
# COMPACT_ATOMS: atom_id res chain seq x y z
N LEU A 1 32.77 9.53 2.45
CA LEU A 1 31.72 9.54 1.41
C LEU A 1 30.46 8.95 2.01
N PHE A 2 29.50 9.79 2.39
CA PHE A 2 28.20 9.31 2.89
C PHE A 2 27.24 9.24 1.69
N SER A 3 26.80 8.03 1.35
CA SER A 3 25.78 7.82 0.32
C SER A 3 24.43 8.29 0.87
N ALA A 4 23.88 9.36 0.31
CA ALA A 4 22.52 9.77 0.64
C ALA A 4 21.54 8.75 0.06
N VAL A 5 20.79 8.05 0.91
CA VAL A 5 19.69 7.19 0.50
C VAL A 5 18.44 8.06 0.36
N SER A 6 17.96 8.26 -0.86
CA SER A 6 16.67 8.91 -1.09
C SER A 6 15.54 7.88 -0.93
N VAL A 7 14.72 8.05 0.11
CA VAL A 7 13.46 7.32 0.23
C VAL A 7 12.43 8.01 -0.65
N SER A 8 12.14 7.46 -1.83
CA SER A 8 10.98 7.89 -2.61
C SER A 8 9.74 7.21 -2.02
N ARG A 9 8.92 7.97 -1.28
CA ARG A 9 7.60 7.49 -0.86
C ARG A 9 6.64 7.71 -2.01
N ALA A 10 6.00 6.63 -2.47
CA ALA A 10 4.83 6.77 -3.34
C ALA A 10 3.87 7.78 -2.69
N GLN A 11 3.35 8.74 -3.48
CA GLN A 11 2.46 9.80 -2.99
C GLN A 11 1.05 9.26 -2.77
N VAL A 12 0.96 8.22 -1.93
CA VAL A 12 -0.28 7.55 -1.54
C VAL A 12 -0.65 7.95 -0.12
N GLN A 13 -1.95 8.14 0.11
CA GLN A 13 -2.50 8.37 1.43
C GLN A 13 -3.16 7.07 1.92
N GLN A 14 -2.77 6.63 3.10
CA GLN A 14 -3.38 5.50 3.81
C GLN A 14 -3.59 5.91 5.26
N GLU A 15 -4.60 5.34 5.90
CA GLU A 15 -4.74 5.48 7.34
C GLU A 15 -3.56 4.81 8.06
N PRO A 16 -2.96 5.45 9.07
CA PRO A 16 -1.80 4.89 9.78
C PRO A 16 -2.11 3.58 10.51
N SER A 17 -3.35 3.41 10.94
CA SER A 17 -3.83 2.25 11.69
C SER A 17 -5.28 1.95 11.35
N ALA A 18 -5.65 0.68 11.49
CA ALA A 18 -7.03 0.22 11.42
C ALA A 18 -7.17 -0.98 12.37
N GLU A 19 -8.28 -1.02 13.10
CA GLU A 19 -8.59 -2.08 14.08
C GLU A 19 -9.95 -2.69 13.76
N THR A 20 -10.10 -3.97 14.04
CA THR A 20 -11.36 -4.71 13.90
C THR A 20 -11.40 -5.83 14.93
N SER A 21 -12.58 -6.39 15.17
CA SER A 21 -12.74 -7.56 16.02
C SER A 21 -12.30 -8.83 15.30
N GLU A 22 -11.79 -9.81 16.05
CA GLU A 22 -11.42 -11.11 15.50
C GLU A 22 -12.62 -11.76 14.76
N GLY A 23 -12.35 -12.38 13.61
CA GLY A 23 -13.38 -12.96 12.74
C GLY A 23 -14.15 -11.95 11.90
N THR A 24 -13.90 -10.65 12.05
CA THR A 24 -14.53 -9.59 11.25
C THR A 24 -13.58 -9.13 10.14
N GLY A 25 -14.12 -8.85 8.95
CA GLY A 25 -13.34 -8.23 7.88
C GLY A 25 -12.88 -6.81 8.25
N ILE A 26 -11.81 -6.35 7.63
CA ILE A 26 -11.32 -4.98 7.76
C ILE A 26 -11.15 -4.37 6.36
N ASN A 27 -11.44 -3.08 6.24
CA ASN A 27 -11.23 -2.34 5.01
C ASN A 27 -10.04 -1.39 5.18
N ILE A 28 -8.96 -1.65 4.44
CA ILE A 28 -7.77 -0.78 4.42
C ILE A 28 -7.81 0.02 3.13
N THR A 29 -7.90 1.34 3.26
CA THR A 29 -8.01 2.25 2.12
C THR A 29 -6.66 2.80 1.70
N CYS A 30 -6.52 3.06 0.40
CA CYS A 30 -5.38 3.76 -0.17
C CYS A 30 -5.92 4.73 -1.22
N SER A 31 -5.52 6.00 -1.15
CA SER A 31 -5.78 6.97 -2.20
C SER A 31 -4.47 7.34 -2.89
N HIS A 32 -4.48 7.33 -4.22
CA HIS A 32 -3.36 7.77 -5.04
C HIS A 32 -3.91 8.81 -6.03
N PRO A 33 -3.97 10.10 -5.63
CA PRO A 33 -4.66 11.12 -6.42
C PRO A 33 -4.06 11.33 -7.82
N ASN A 34 -2.75 11.12 -7.93
CA ASN A 34 -2.00 11.34 -9.18
C ASN A 34 -1.72 10.05 -9.97
N ILE A 35 -2.44 8.95 -9.67
CA ILE A 35 -2.22 7.68 -10.39
C ILE A 35 -2.61 7.81 -11.86
N GLN A 36 -1.68 7.44 -12.74
CA GLN A 36 -1.84 7.48 -14.19
C GLN A 36 -2.59 6.23 -14.69
N SER A 37 -3.17 6.34 -15.89
CA SER A 37 -3.77 5.18 -16.55
C SER A 37 -2.68 4.15 -16.87
N GLY A 38 -2.88 2.90 -16.47
CA GLY A 38 -1.90 1.82 -16.63
C GLY A 38 -0.96 1.61 -15.44
N GLU A 39 -0.92 2.53 -14.46
CA GLU A 39 -0.22 2.27 -13.20
C GLU A 39 -0.98 1.25 -12.34
N ILE A 40 -0.21 0.46 -11.60
CA ILE A 40 -0.70 -0.61 -10.74
C ILE A 40 -0.41 -0.29 -9.28
N ILE A 41 -1.38 -0.56 -8.41
CA ILE A 41 -1.21 -0.53 -6.96
C ILE A 41 -1.01 -1.96 -6.50
N GLN A 42 0.13 -2.26 -5.90
CA GLN A 42 0.43 -3.56 -5.32
C GLN A 42 0.28 -3.50 -3.80
N TRP A 43 -0.51 -4.41 -3.25
CA TRP A 43 -0.71 -4.53 -1.81
C TRP A 43 0.17 -5.64 -1.25
N TYR A 44 0.90 -5.33 -0.18
CA TYR A 44 1.73 -6.27 0.55
C TYR A 44 1.34 -6.26 2.03
N ARG A 45 1.45 -7.42 2.67
CA ARG A 45 1.34 -7.57 4.13
C ARG A 45 2.70 -7.95 4.69
N GLN A 46 3.12 -7.26 5.75
CA GLN A 46 4.30 -7.65 6.52
C GLN A 46 3.89 -7.90 7.96
N LEU A 47 4.18 -9.11 8.45
CA LEU A 47 4.10 -9.45 9.86
C LEU A 47 5.47 -9.19 10.53
N PRO A 48 5.52 -8.94 11.85
CA PRO A 48 6.78 -8.77 12.56
C PRO A 48 7.75 -9.94 12.28
N GLY A 49 8.97 -9.61 11.87
CA GLY A 49 10.04 -10.59 11.59
C GLY A 49 9.92 -11.33 10.24
N GLN A 50 8.94 -10.99 9.38
CA GLN A 50 8.73 -11.67 8.10
C GLN A 50 9.02 -10.76 6.91
N SER A 51 9.32 -11.38 5.76
CA SER A 51 9.39 -10.68 4.48
C SER A 51 7.98 -10.24 4.04
N PRO A 52 7.86 -9.15 3.25
CA PRO A 52 6.59 -8.75 2.66
C PRO A 52 5.95 -9.88 1.85
N ALA A 53 4.68 -10.16 2.11
CA ALA A 53 3.87 -11.11 1.35
C ALA A 53 2.91 -10.35 0.43
N PHE A 54 2.93 -10.67 -0.86
CA PHE A 54 2.00 -10.09 -1.83
C PHE A 54 0.56 -10.51 -1.50
N LEU A 55 -0.37 -9.55 -1.57
CA LEU A 55 -1.79 -9.78 -1.36
C LEU A 55 -2.56 -9.71 -2.68
N VAL A 56 -2.53 -8.55 -3.32
CA VAL A 56 -3.36 -8.26 -4.50
C VAL A 56 -2.77 -7.11 -5.31
N LEU A 57 -3.07 -7.10 -6.60
CA LEU A 57 -2.79 -6.02 -7.53
C LEU A 57 -4.11 -5.34 -7.91
N ALA A 58 -4.15 -4.02 -7.82
CA ALA A 58 -5.28 -3.20 -8.23
C ALA A 58 -4.86 -2.30 -9.40
N HIS A 59 -5.72 -2.21 -10.41
CA HIS A 59 -5.58 -1.27 -11.51
C HIS A 59 -6.49 -0.06 -11.28
N LYS A 60 -6.07 1.12 -11.74
CA LYS A 60 -7.01 2.22 -11.92
C LYS A 60 -8.05 1.77 -12.96
N GLY A 61 -9.28 1.50 -12.51
CA GLY A 61 -10.38 1.15 -13.41
C GLY A 61 -10.59 2.27 -14.43
N SER A 62 -10.83 1.90 -15.69
CA SER A 62 -11.42 2.82 -16.66
C SER A 62 -12.86 3.09 -16.21
N LYS A 63 -13.18 4.36 -15.94
CA LYS A 63 -14.57 4.80 -15.75
C LYS A 63 -15.41 4.44 -16.98
#